data_AF-A0A7S4DTV3-F1
#
_entry.id   AF-A0A7S4DTV3-F1
#
_cell.length_a   1.000
_cell.length_b   1.000
_cell.length_c   1.000
_cell.angle_alpha   90.00
_cell.angle_beta   90.00
_cell.angle_gamma   90.00
#
_symmetry.space_group_name_H-M   'P 1'
#
loop_
_entity.id
_entity.type
_entity.pdbx_description
1 polymer ?
#
loop_
_entity_poly.entity_id
_entity_poly.type
_entity_poly.pdbx_seq_one_letter_code
_entity_poly.pdbx_strand_id
1 'polypeptide(L)'
;FNSDVDMVIGKSDGVRGNEAVTLARLATYFNLSEFQIIALREKAAIPVMVVRDIKSGVWADLSVESPHGNPDTTRCIEQSQNLFPELFQPLILTLKVIFAQYGIFAPYRG
;
A
#
# COMPACT_ATOMS: atom_id res chain seq x y z
N PHE A 1 8.16 12.26 -7.96
CA PHE A 1 7.29 11.11 -7.65
C PHE A 1 7.10 11.10 -6.14
N ASN A 2 5.91 11.42 -5.65
CA ASN A 2 5.60 11.15 -4.24
C ASN A 2 5.07 9.72 -4.19
N SER A 3 5.74 8.86 -3.43
CA SER A 3 5.29 7.49 -3.21
C SER A 3 4.07 7.49 -2.31
N ASP A 4 3.13 6.60 -2.62
CA ASP A 4 2.07 6.23 -1.71
C ASP A 4 2.66 5.26 -0.66
N VAL A 5 1.97 5.09 0.47
CA VAL A 5 2.40 4.22 1.57
C VAL A 5 1.51 2.99 1.64
N ASP A 6 2.08 1.79 1.47
CA ASP A 6 1.36 0.55 1.72
C ASP A 6 1.56 0.14 3.19
N MET A 7 0.46 -0.12 3.93
CA MET A 7 0.54 -0.66 5.29
C MET A 7 -0.29 -1.94 5.44
N VAL A 8 0.24 -2.87 6.24
CA VAL A 8 -0.44 -4.11 6.62
C VAL A 8 -0.71 -4.08 8.12
N ILE A 9 -1.97 -4.29 8.49
CA ILE A 9 -2.42 -4.39 9.87
C ILE A 9 -2.34 -5.85 10.28
N GLY A 10 -1.38 -6.17 11.15
CA GLY A 10 -1.20 -7.53 11.67
C GLY A 10 -2.42 -8.02 12.45
N LYS A 11 -2.70 -9.32 12.36
CA LYS A 11 -3.73 -9.97 13.18
C LYS A 11 -3.05 -10.70 14.34
N SER A 12 -3.58 -10.56 15.55
CA SER A 12 -3.12 -11.38 16.68
C SER A 12 -3.43 -12.86 16.43
N ASP A 13 -2.55 -13.74 16.90
CA ASP A 13 -2.69 -15.19 16.75
C ASP A 13 -4.07 -15.67 17.24
N GLY A 14 -4.74 -16.47 16.41
CA GLY A 14 -6.05 -17.05 16.71
C GLY A 14 -7.27 -16.14 16.43
N VAL A 15 -7.07 -14.89 16.03
CA VAL A 15 -8.17 -14.00 15.63
C VAL A 15 -8.62 -14.35 14.20
N ARG A 16 -9.66 -15.18 14.10
CA ARG A 16 -10.41 -15.37 12.86
C ARG A 16 -11.41 -14.23 12.71
N GLY A 17 -11.21 -13.40 11.70
CA GLY A 17 -12.10 -12.28 11.42
C GLY A 17 -12.02 -11.90 9.95
N ASN A 18 -13.17 -11.54 9.39
CA ASN A 18 -13.29 -11.07 8.02
C ASN A 18 -12.52 -9.74 7.87
N GLU A 19 -11.52 -9.71 6.99
CA GLU A 19 -10.63 -8.58 6.73
C GLU A 19 -11.42 -7.31 6.36
N ALA A 20 -12.46 -7.45 5.55
CA ALA A 20 -13.31 -6.33 5.15
C ALA A 20 -14.09 -5.75 6.35
N VAL A 21 -14.55 -6.60 7.26
CA VAL A 21 -15.24 -6.16 8.50
C VAL A 21 -14.26 -5.43 9.41
N THR A 22 -13.03 -5.92 9.54
CA THR A 22 -11.99 -5.26 10.33
C THR A 22 -11.63 -3.90 9.75
N LEU A 23 -11.47 -3.77 8.42
CA LEU A 23 -11.25 -2.48 7.76
C LEU A 23 -12.44 -1.53 7.92
N ALA A 24 -13.67 -2.03 7.79
CA ALA A 24 -14.86 -1.22 7.99
C ALA A 24 -14.94 -0.67 9.42
N ARG A 25 -14.54 -1.46 10.43
CA ARG A 25 -14.42 -0.97 11.82
C ARG A 25 -13.31 0.07 11.93
N LEU A 26 -12.15 -0.17 11.34
CA LEU A 26 -11.05 0.78 11.34
C LEU A 26 -11.44 2.13 10.71
N ALA A 27 -12.20 2.10 9.62
CA ALA A 27 -12.73 3.29 8.96
C ALA A 27 -13.52 4.20 9.92
N THR A 28 -14.25 3.62 10.89
CA THR A 28 -14.98 4.42 11.89
C THR A 28 -14.06 5.22 12.81
N TYR A 29 -12.83 4.74 13.06
CA TYR A 29 -11.82 5.46 13.84
C TYR A 29 -11.06 6.49 13.01
N PHE A 30 -10.83 6.22 11.72
CA PHE A 30 -10.17 7.17 10.82
C PHE A 30 -11.02 8.41 10.56
N ASN A 31 -12.34 8.29 10.60
CA ASN A 31 -13.23 9.44 10.49
C ASN A 31 -13.16 10.39 11.71
N LEU A 32 -12.41 10.02 12.76
CA LEU A 32 -12.15 10.82 13.95
C LEU A 32 -10.72 11.42 13.99
N SER A 33 -9.90 11.18 12.98
CA SER A 33 -8.48 11.57 12.94
C SER A 33 -8.15 12.48 11.74
N GLU A 34 -6.90 12.98 11.65
CA GLU A 34 -6.39 13.89 10.58
C GLU A 34 -6.32 13.22 9.18
N PHE A 35 -7.07 12.14 8.95
CA PHE A 35 -7.04 11.33 7.74
C PHE A 35 -8.39 11.36 7.04
N GLN A 36 -8.36 11.54 5.72
CA GLN A 36 -9.53 11.43 4.86
C GLN A 36 -9.60 10.01 4.28
N ILE A 37 -10.70 9.31 4.53
CA ILE A 37 -10.97 8.03 3.85
C ILE A 37 -11.43 8.33 2.44
N ILE A 38 -10.70 7.81 1.45
CA ILE A 38 -11.00 8.02 0.03
C ILE A 38 -11.86 6.88 -0.50
N ALA A 39 -11.50 5.64 -0.17
CA ALA A 39 -12.22 4.46 -0.66
C ALA A 39 -12.05 3.25 0.25
N LEU A 40 -13.05 2.37 0.24
CA LEU A 40 -12.94 0.97 0.64
C LEU A 40 -13.14 0.13 -0.63
N ARG A 41 -12.11 -0.61 -1.04
CA ARG A 41 -12.10 -1.35 -2.31
C ARG A 41 -11.44 -2.72 -2.15
N GLU A 42 -11.55 -3.53 -3.19
CA GLU A 42 -10.84 -4.80 -3.30
C GLU A 42 -9.71 -4.68 -4.32
N LYS A 43 -8.49 -5.11 -3.96
CA LYS A 43 -7.31 -5.11 -4.82
C LYS A 43 -6.77 -6.53 -4.85
N ALA A 44 -6.88 -7.20 -6.00
CA ALA A 44 -6.45 -8.60 -6.18
C ALA A 44 -7.03 -9.56 -5.10
N ALA A 45 -8.35 -9.50 -4.87
CA ALA A 45 -9.05 -10.28 -3.84
C ALA A 45 -8.72 -9.94 -2.38
N ILE A 46 -7.98 -8.85 -2.13
CA ILE A 46 -7.66 -8.36 -0.79
C ILE A 46 -8.46 -7.08 -0.53
N PRO A 47 -9.24 -7.00 0.56
CA PRO A 47 -9.85 -5.75 1.01
C PRO A 47 -8.77 -4.71 1.35
N VAL A 48 -8.94 -3.48 0.84
CA VAL A 48 -8.02 -2.35 1.02
C VAL A 48 -8.81 -1.08 1.34
N MET A 49 -8.37 -0.36 2.36
CA MET A 49 -8.83 0.99 2.68
C MET A 49 -7.81 2.02 2.18
N VAL A 50 -8.24 2.90 1.29
CA VAL A 50 -7.42 3.99 0.76
C VAL A 50 -7.68 5.23 1.60
N VAL A 51 -6.63 5.78 2.19
CA VAL A 51 -6.68 6.98 3.01
C VAL A 51 -5.70 8.02 2.51
N ARG A 52 -5.98 9.29 2.83
CA ARG A 52 -5.09 10.41 2.59
C ARG A 52 -4.86 11.15 3.89
N ASP A 53 -3.61 11.31 4.30
CA ASP A 53 -3.26 12.23 5.38
C ASP A 53 -3.51 13.67 4.91
N ILE A 54 -4.37 14.39 5.63
CA ILE A 54 -4.76 15.76 5.27
C ILE A 54 -3.57 16.71 5.41
N LYS A 55 -2.67 16.44 6.36
CA LYS A 55 -1.55 17.32 6.70
C LYS A 55 -0.40 17.19 5.72
N SER A 56 0.06 15.97 5.44
CA SER A 56 1.16 15.73 4.50
C SER A 56 0.70 15.58 3.04
N GLY A 57 -0.60 15.31 2.82
CA GLY A 57 -1.14 15.00 1.50
C GLY A 57 -0.75 13.61 0.97
N VAL A 58 -0.05 12.79 1.77
CA VAL A 58 0.40 11.44 1.42
C VAL A 58 -0.80 10.48 1.36
N TRP A 59 -0.77 9.61 0.36
CA TRP A 59 -1.75 8.55 0.17
C TRP A 59 -1.27 7.27 0.83
N ALA A 60 -2.18 6.50 1.41
CA ALA A 60 -1.87 5.19 1.94
C ALA A 60 -2.93 4.14 1.57
N ASP A 61 -2.48 2.95 1.20
CA ASP A 61 -3.28 1.75 1.01
C ASP A 61 -3.13 0.89 2.28
N LEU A 62 -4.22 0.71 3.04
CA LEU A 62 -4.25 -0.09 4.27
C LEU A 62 -4.92 -1.42 3.99
N SER A 63 -4.23 -2.53 4.28
CA SER A 63 -4.80 -3.88 4.22
C SER A 63 -4.67 -4.56 5.58
N VAL A 64 -5.50 -5.58 5.83
CA VAL A 64 -5.33 -6.45 6.99
C VAL A 64 -4.56 -7.67 6.53
N GLU A 65 -3.63 -8.13 7.37
CA GLU A 65 -2.85 -9.33 7.11
C GLU A 65 -3.77 -10.49 6.69
N SER A 66 -3.45 -11.02 5.51
CA SER A 66 -4.15 -12.12 4.87
C SER A 66 -3.10 -13.16 4.51
N PRO A 67 -3.40 -14.46 4.64
CA PRO A 67 -2.50 -15.52 4.18
C PRO A 67 -2.23 -15.49 2.66
N HIS A 68 -2.94 -14.63 1.91
CA HIS A 68 -2.74 -14.39 0.48
C HIS A 68 -2.06 -13.05 0.18
N GLY A 69 -1.93 -12.16 1.18
CA GLY A 69 -1.07 -11.00 1.09
C GLY A 69 0.38 -11.50 1.05
N ASN A 70 1.19 -10.98 0.15
CA ASN A 70 2.54 -11.49 -0.11
C ASN A 70 3.59 -10.64 0.63
N PRO A 71 3.93 -10.94 1.91
CA PRO A 71 5.02 -10.28 2.63
C PRO A 71 6.40 -10.56 1.99
N ASP A 72 6.50 -11.58 1.12
CA ASP A 72 7.78 -11.96 0.50
C ASP A 72 8.19 -11.04 -0.64
N THR A 73 7.26 -10.34 -1.32
CA THR A 73 7.63 -9.50 -2.47
C THR A 73 8.41 -8.26 -2.05
N THR A 74 7.92 -7.50 -1.06
CA THR A 74 8.63 -6.32 -0.54
C THR A 74 9.99 -6.72 0.02
N ARG A 75 10.03 -7.80 0.80
CA ARG A 75 11.27 -8.34 1.38
C ARG A 75 12.26 -8.78 0.31
N CYS A 76 11.81 -9.41 -0.77
CA CYS A 76 12.65 -9.82 -1.89
C CYS A 76 13.22 -8.59 -2.64
N ILE A 77 12.43 -7.53 -2.80
CA ILE A 77 12.87 -6.27 -3.39
C ILE A 77 13.92 -5.60 -2.51
N GLU A 78 13.71 -5.54 -1.19
CA GLU A 78 14.69 -5.02 -0.22
C GLU A 78 15.99 -5.82 -0.24
N GLN A 79 15.90 -7.16 -0.29
CA GLN A 79 17.07 -8.02 -0.45
C GLN A 79 17.80 -7.72 -1.76
N SER A 80 17.08 -7.53 -2.86
CA SER A 80 17.67 -7.20 -4.16
C SER A 80 18.34 -5.82 -4.17
N GLN A 81 17.76 -4.83 -3.48
CA GLN A 81 18.39 -3.52 -3.26
C GLN A 81 19.71 -3.66 -2.51
N ASN A 82 19.76 -4.50 -1.48
CA ASN A 82 20.98 -4.74 -0.70
C ASN A 82 22.07 -5.46 -1.50
N LEU A 83 21.71 -6.28 -2.49
CA LEU A 83 22.68 -6.94 -3.37
C LEU A 83 23.32 -5.97 -4.37
N PHE A 84 22.61 -4.92 -4.80
CA PHE A 84 23.07 -3.97 -5.81
C PHE A 84 22.78 -2.51 -5.42
N PRO A 85 23.33 -2.00 -4.31
CA PRO A 85 22.89 -0.73 -3.72
C PRO A 85 23.06 0.48 -4.66
N GLU A 86 24.15 0.51 -5.44
CA GLU A 86 24.46 1.62 -6.36
C GLU A 86 23.71 1.55 -7.69
N LEU A 87 23.20 0.37 -8.07
CA LEU A 87 22.59 0.15 -9.39
C LEU A 87 21.07 0.04 -9.30
N PHE A 88 20.56 -0.66 -8.29
CA PHE A 88 19.17 -1.06 -8.23
C PHE A 88 18.23 0.14 -8.13
N GLN A 89 18.48 1.04 -7.18
CA GLN A 89 17.60 2.19 -6.96
C GLN A 89 17.60 3.16 -8.15
N PRO A 90 18.75 3.59 -8.72
CA PRO A 90 18.75 4.47 -9.90
C PRO A 90 18.09 3.82 -11.12
N LEU A 91 18.34 2.54 -11.38
CA LEU A 91 17.76 1.82 -12.52
C LEU A 91 16.24 1.74 -12.40
N ILE A 92 15.72 1.31 -11.25
CA ILE A 92 14.28 1.18 -11.03
C ILE A 92 13.57 2.54 -11.10
N LEU A 93 14.15 3.59 -10.52
CA LEU A 93 13.59 4.95 -10.61
C LEU A 93 13.56 5.44 -12.07
N THR A 94 14.63 5.22 -12.82
CA THR A 94 14.71 5.62 -14.24
C THR A 94 13.64 4.91 -15.06
N LEU A 95 13.48 3.59 -14.88
CA LEU A 95 12.44 2.82 -15.55
C LEU A 95 11.03 3.30 -15.18
N LYS A 96 10.77 3.59 -13.90
CA LYS A 96 9.48 4.13 -13.44
C LYS A 96 9.16 5.48 -14.09
N VAL A 97 10.14 6.38 -14.20
CA VAL A 97 9.98 7.69 -14.84
C VAL A 97 9.64 7.53 -16.32
N ILE A 98 10.42 6.71 -17.04
CA ILE A 98 10.23 6.45 -18.47
C ILE A 98 8.84 5.85 -18.70
N PHE A 99 8.48 4.78 -18.01
CA PHE A 99 7.20 4.12 -18.21
C PHE A 99 6.00 5.00 -17.85
N ALA A 100 6.12 5.88 -16.85
CA ALA A 100 5.09 6.87 -16.57
C ALA A 100 4.92 7.88 -17.71
N GLN A 101 6.01 8.36 -18.31
CA GLN A 101 5.97 9.29 -19.45
C GLN A 101 5.29 8.67 -20.68
N TYR A 102 5.46 7.37 -20.90
CA TYR A 102 4.81 6.64 -21.99
C TYR A 102 3.40 6.14 -21.65
N GLY A 103 2.86 6.48 -20.47
CA GLY A 103 1.52 6.04 -20.03
C GLY A 103 1.42 4.54 -19.76
N ILE A 104 2.55 3.82 -19.69
CA ILE A 104 2.63 2.40 -19.36
C ILE A 104 2.33 2.20 -17.87
N PHE A 105 2.79 3.14 -17.03
CA PHE A 105 2.41 3.23 -15.63
C PHE A 105 1.52 4.47 -15.40
N ALA A 106 0.22 4.24 -15.26
CA ALA A 106 -0.70 5.22 -14.68
C ALA A 106 -1.04 4.76 -13.25
N PRO A 107 -0.59 5.46 -12.19
CA PRO A 107 -1.13 5.19 -10.86
C PRO A 107 -2.62 5.51 -10.90
N TYR A 108 -3.46 4.49 -10.70
CA TYR A 108 -4.91 4.64 -10.68
C TYR A 108 -5.30 5.41 -9.41
N ARG A 109 -5.31 6.74 -9.51
CA ARG A 109 -5.75 7.68 -8.46
C ARG A 109 -7.24 8.00 -8.65
N GLY A 110 -8.05 6.94 -8.70
CA GLY A 110 -9.50 7.01 -8.62
C GLY A 110 -9.94 7.01 -7.16
#